data_AF-A0A1G2G3E8-F1
#
_entry.id   AF-A0A1G2G3E8-F1
#
_cell.length_a   1.000
_cell.length_b   1.000
_cell.length_c   1.000
_cell.angle_alpha   90.00
_cell.angle_beta   90.00
_cell.angle_gamma   90.00
#
_symmetry.space_group_name_H-M   'P 1'
#
loop_
_entity.id
_entity.type
_entity.pdbx_description
1 polymer ?
#
loop_
_entity_poly.entity_id
_entity_poly.type
_entity_poly.pdbx_seq_one_letter_code
_entity_poly.pdbx_strand_id
1 'polypeptide(L)'
;MFGFDKEKFQELFDRYERLAFSGSMLLGFIVDNLTLTRIDLLFDNLVLFFYLVVAIMSIAITNLYDTGVWRGTPDGVRLLHRIPLHARTLSPFLMQYAFGGLLSGFFVFYSRGTSLSASWPFLALLLLLLVGNEFFRTRYQQFTFQVSIFFFVLYSYMIFFVPIVVGSIDVWVFLLSGVVSIIAIGALLYGFSYLMPSTKHHLGITVSASIGGILLAVNAMYFLNILPPLPLSLKESGVYHSVLRTKDGIYVAESEDISWYAALKPYTSVHVLRGGTLYFYSAVFAPTRLAETRIVHHWEYFDESQNAWVSRSRVVFSIVGGRDGGYRGYSLKTNMESGWWRVRVETTRGQVLGQAQFTVETVSSLPVLEKKDL
;
A
#
# COMPACT_ATOMS: atom_id res chain seq x y z
N MET A 1 -47.14 22.22 -3.86
CA MET A 1 -45.98 23.12 -3.61
C MET A 1 -45.32 22.64 -2.33
N PHE A 2 -44.41 21.67 -2.42
CA PHE A 2 -43.73 21.10 -1.25
C PHE A 2 -42.66 22.07 -0.77
N GLY A 3 -42.97 22.83 0.29
CA GLY A 3 -41.98 23.64 0.99
C GLY A 3 -40.98 22.71 1.65
N PHE A 4 -39.76 22.66 1.13
CA PHE A 4 -38.63 22.05 1.81
C PHE A 4 -38.37 22.89 3.07
N ASP A 5 -38.84 22.39 4.20
CA ASP A 5 -38.75 23.02 5.51
C ASP A 5 -37.27 23.04 5.93
N LYS A 6 -36.58 24.14 5.59
CA LYS A 6 -35.12 24.29 5.72
C LYS A 6 -34.64 24.01 7.14
N GLU A 7 -35.44 24.36 8.14
CA GLU A 7 -35.14 24.15 9.56
C GLU A 7 -35.18 22.68 9.95
N LYS A 8 -36.20 21.91 9.50
CA LYS A 8 -36.25 20.45 9.73
C LYS A 8 -35.13 19.72 9.01
N PHE A 9 -34.73 20.20 7.82
CA PHE A 9 -33.59 19.63 7.11
C PHE A 9 -32.28 19.89 7.86
N GLN A 10 -32.09 21.08 8.43
CA GLN A 10 -30.93 21.40 9.26
C GLN A 10 -30.91 20.59 10.57
N GLU A 11 -32.05 20.43 11.24
CA GLU A 11 -32.15 19.65 12.48
C GLU A 11 -31.90 18.14 12.26
N LEU A 12 -32.44 17.58 11.16
CA LEU A 12 -32.14 16.21 10.73
C LEU A 12 -30.68 16.05 10.33
N PHE A 13 -30.12 17.04 9.61
CA PHE A 13 -28.72 17.02 9.20
C PHE A 13 -27.80 17.05 10.41
N ASP A 14 -28.02 17.90 11.42
CA ASP A 14 -27.21 17.98 12.64
C ASP A 14 -27.34 16.74 13.53
N ARG A 15 -28.56 16.17 13.65
CA ARG A 15 -28.81 14.97 14.46
C ARG A 15 -28.21 13.70 13.85
N TYR A 16 -28.24 13.57 12.53
CA TYR A 16 -27.66 12.43 11.81
C TYR A 16 -26.26 12.69 11.28
N GLU A 17 -25.71 13.90 11.44
CA GLU A 17 -24.41 14.32 10.89
C GLU A 17 -23.33 13.28 11.23
N ARG A 18 -23.12 13.02 12.52
CA ARG A 18 -22.07 12.08 12.98
C ARG A 18 -22.27 10.64 12.50
N LEU A 19 -23.52 10.16 12.44
CA LEU A 19 -23.82 8.79 12.00
C LEU A 19 -23.73 8.65 10.48
N ALA A 20 -24.18 9.64 9.73
CA ALA A 20 -24.06 9.71 8.28
C ALA A 20 -22.60 9.83 7.85
N PHE A 21 -21.77 10.60 8.59
CA PHE A 21 -20.33 10.70 8.31
C PHE A 21 -19.58 9.41 8.63
N SER A 22 -19.81 8.82 9.81
CA SER A 22 -19.26 7.50 10.16
C SER A 22 -19.69 6.42 9.16
N GLY A 23 -20.95 6.46 8.73
CA GLY A 23 -21.49 5.58 7.69
C GLY A 23 -20.87 5.82 6.32
N SER A 24 -20.63 7.07 5.93
CA SER A 24 -20.00 7.43 4.65
C SER A 24 -18.53 7.02 4.58
N MET A 25 -17.82 7.03 5.70
CA MET A 25 -16.43 6.58 5.79
C MET A 25 -16.33 5.05 5.72
N LEU A 26 -17.23 4.33 6.41
CA LEU A 26 -17.34 2.87 6.27
C LEU A 26 -17.78 2.48 4.86
N LEU A 27 -18.75 3.18 4.27
CA LEU A 27 -19.18 2.94 2.89
C LEU A 27 -18.06 3.28 1.91
N GLY A 28 -17.34 4.38 2.09
CA GLY A 28 -16.18 4.75 1.29
C GLY A 28 -15.09 3.70 1.37
N PHE A 29 -14.77 3.21 2.58
CA PHE A 29 -13.83 2.12 2.79
C PHE A 29 -14.28 0.80 2.13
N ILE A 30 -15.57 0.45 2.24
CA ILE A 30 -16.14 -0.73 1.58
C ILE A 30 -16.06 -0.57 0.06
N VAL A 31 -16.45 0.58 -0.47
CA VAL A 31 -16.38 0.91 -1.90
C VAL A 31 -14.92 0.82 -2.35
N ASP A 32 -13.98 1.47 -1.67
CA ASP A 32 -12.56 1.42 -1.99
C ASP A 32 -12.02 -0.01 -1.96
N ASN A 33 -12.44 -0.85 -1.00
CA ASN A 33 -12.08 -2.26 -0.97
C ASN A 33 -12.58 -3.01 -2.20
N LEU A 34 -13.78 -2.68 -2.69
CA LEU A 34 -14.39 -3.30 -3.87
C LEU A 34 -13.87 -2.73 -5.20
N THR A 35 -13.58 -1.43 -5.27
CA THR A 35 -13.20 -0.73 -6.50
C THR A 35 -11.70 -0.67 -6.71
N LEU A 36 -10.90 -0.48 -5.66
CA LEU A 36 -9.44 -0.45 -5.74
C LEU A 36 -8.92 -1.88 -5.68
N THR A 37 -8.64 -2.41 -6.85
CA THR A 37 -8.22 -3.81 -7.02
C THR A 37 -6.71 -3.89 -7.22
N ARG A 38 -6.11 -2.94 -7.95
CA ARG A 38 -4.70 -2.97 -8.33
C ARG A 38 -4.15 -1.59 -8.63
N ILE A 39 -3.00 -1.32 -8.04
CA ILE A 39 -2.36 -0.01 -8.17
C ILE A 39 -1.84 0.30 -9.57
N ASP A 40 -1.66 -0.69 -10.44
CA ASP A 40 -1.16 -0.50 -11.80
C ASP A 40 -2.28 -0.27 -12.82
N LEU A 41 -3.55 -0.38 -12.40
CA LEU A 41 -4.67 0.00 -13.22
C LEU A 41 -4.71 1.52 -13.35
N LEU A 42 -4.94 1.97 -14.59
CA LEU A 42 -5.11 3.38 -14.90
C LEU A 42 -6.31 3.96 -14.13
N PHE A 43 -7.38 3.18 -13.96
CA PHE A 43 -8.56 3.58 -13.20
C PHE A 43 -8.22 3.90 -11.74
N ASP A 44 -7.56 2.97 -11.03
CA ASP A 44 -7.19 3.15 -9.62
C ASP A 44 -6.28 4.37 -9.43
N ASN A 45 -5.31 4.58 -10.34
CA ASN A 45 -4.47 5.79 -10.34
C ASN A 45 -5.26 7.07 -10.59
N LEU A 46 -6.23 7.05 -11.51
CA LEU A 46 -7.10 8.20 -11.78
C LEU A 46 -7.99 8.53 -10.58
N VAL A 47 -8.50 7.53 -9.87
CA VAL A 47 -9.30 7.72 -8.65
C VAL A 47 -8.46 8.39 -7.55
N LEU A 48 -7.26 7.88 -7.28
CA LEU A 48 -6.35 8.51 -6.31
C LEU A 48 -5.94 9.93 -6.73
N PHE A 49 -5.64 10.12 -8.02
CA PHE A 49 -5.31 11.44 -8.55
C PHE A 49 -6.49 12.42 -8.43
N PHE A 50 -7.72 11.95 -8.70
CA PHE A 50 -8.93 12.73 -8.50
C PHE A 50 -9.07 13.19 -7.05
N TYR A 51 -8.87 12.29 -6.07
CA TYR A 51 -8.88 12.68 -4.67
C TYR A 51 -7.79 13.72 -4.33
N LEU A 52 -6.58 13.60 -4.88
CA LEU A 52 -5.54 14.63 -4.71
C LEU A 52 -5.98 15.99 -5.24
N VAL A 53 -6.59 16.04 -6.43
CA VAL A 53 -7.11 17.29 -7.01
C VAL A 53 -8.22 17.88 -6.15
N VAL A 54 -9.17 17.05 -5.69
CA VAL A 54 -10.25 17.50 -4.79
C VAL A 54 -9.67 18.04 -3.49
N ALA A 55 -8.65 17.40 -2.91
CA ALA A 55 -7.97 17.89 -1.72
C ALA A 55 -7.30 19.26 -1.97
N ILE A 56 -6.55 19.42 -3.06
CA ILE A 56 -5.92 20.70 -3.44
C ILE A 56 -6.95 21.81 -3.56
N MET A 57 -8.04 21.56 -4.29
CA MET A 57 -9.11 22.54 -4.50
C MET A 57 -9.79 22.91 -3.19
N SER A 58 -10.03 21.93 -2.31
CA SER A 58 -10.66 22.15 -1.01
C SER A 58 -9.77 22.94 -0.06
N ILE A 59 -8.46 22.66 -0.03
CA ILE A 59 -7.45 23.44 0.70
C ILE A 59 -7.44 24.87 0.17
N ALA A 60 -7.40 25.04 -1.15
CA ALA A 60 -7.38 26.35 -1.77
C ALA A 60 -8.61 27.16 -1.38
N ILE A 61 -9.81 26.61 -1.54
CA ILE A 61 -11.09 27.27 -1.20
C ILE A 61 -11.12 27.65 0.29
N THR A 62 -10.75 26.73 1.19
CA THR A 62 -10.81 26.97 2.64
C THR A 62 -9.94 28.14 3.05
N ASN A 63 -8.67 28.16 2.61
CA ASN A 63 -7.74 29.24 2.97
C ASN A 63 -8.06 30.58 2.27
N LEU A 64 -8.70 30.53 1.11
CA LEU A 64 -9.13 31.71 0.39
C LEU A 64 -10.23 32.48 1.09
N TYR A 65 -11.19 31.76 1.67
CA TYR A 65 -12.29 32.38 2.41
C TYR A 65 -11.85 32.92 3.77
N ASP A 66 -10.98 32.18 4.49
CA ASP A 66 -10.53 32.59 5.82
C ASP A 66 -9.62 33.83 5.79
N THR A 67 -8.94 34.07 4.67
CA THR A 67 -8.07 35.25 4.51
C THR A 67 -8.80 36.49 3.99
N GLY A 68 -10.02 36.36 3.48
CA GLY A 68 -10.87 37.48 3.02
C GLY A 68 -10.32 38.35 1.88
N VAL A 69 -9.11 38.04 1.37
CA VAL A 69 -8.36 38.88 0.43
C VAL A 69 -7.83 38.03 -0.72
N TRP A 70 -8.49 38.12 -1.88
CA TRP A 70 -7.98 37.62 -3.15
C TRP A 70 -7.10 38.68 -3.79
N ARG A 71 -5.76 38.53 -3.77
CA ARG A 71 -4.78 39.60 -4.12
C ARG A 71 -4.91 40.86 -3.23
N GLY A 72 -3.79 41.41 -2.78
CA GLY A 72 -3.72 42.66 -2.02
C GLY A 72 -4.10 43.93 -2.80
N THR A 73 -5.21 43.90 -3.55
CA THR A 73 -5.74 44.99 -4.38
C THR A 73 -7.25 45.11 -4.20
N PRO A 74 -7.82 46.34 -4.22
CA PRO A 74 -9.26 46.57 -4.01
C PRO A 74 -10.20 45.78 -4.94
N ASP A 75 -9.74 45.39 -6.14
CA ASP A 75 -10.53 44.66 -7.14
C ASP A 75 -10.59 43.13 -6.94
N GLY A 76 -9.86 42.59 -5.96
CA GLY A 76 -9.85 41.17 -5.59
C GLY A 76 -11.20 40.60 -5.15
N VAL A 77 -12.06 41.48 -4.66
CA VAL A 77 -13.40 41.16 -4.12
C VAL A 77 -14.36 40.61 -5.18
N ARG A 78 -14.10 40.85 -6.48
CA ARG A 78 -15.01 40.45 -7.57
C ARG A 78 -15.03 38.95 -7.87
N LEU A 79 -13.94 38.20 -7.62
CA LEU A 79 -13.94 36.76 -7.88
C LEU A 79 -14.55 35.95 -6.72
N LEU A 80 -14.38 36.43 -5.48
CA LEU A 80 -14.91 35.76 -4.27
C LEU A 80 -16.45 35.70 -4.27
N HIS A 81 -17.10 36.73 -4.84
CA HIS A 81 -18.57 36.76 -5.01
C HIS A 81 -19.11 35.69 -5.97
N ARG A 82 -18.27 35.10 -6.84
CA ARG A 82 -18.68 34.02 -7.75
C ARG A 82 -18.57 32.64 -7.10
N ILE A 83 -17.79 32.48 -6.04
CA ILE A 83 -17.70 31.21 -5.35
C ILE A 83 -18.91 31.16 -4.38
N PRO A 84 -19.84 30.19 -4.56
CA PRO A 84 -21.07 30.16 -3.78
C PRO A 84 -20.74 29.93 -2.30
N LEU A 85 -21.46 30.59 -1.39
CA LEU A 85 -21.27 30.46 0.06
C LEU A 85 -21.29 29.00 0.54
N HIS A 86 -22.06 28.14 -0.14
CA HIS A 86 -22.11 26.70 0.09
C HIS A 86 -20.75 25.99 -0.11
N ALA A 87 -19.89 26.48 -1.00
CA ALA A 87 -18.56 25.90 -1.24
C ALA A 87 -17.64 26.04 -0.01
N ARG A 88 -17.79 27.12 0.77
CA ARG A 88 -17.06 27.30 2.05
C ARG A 88 -17.51 26.28 3.10
N THR A 89 -18.81 26.08 3.22
CA THR A 89 -19.35 25.12 4.19
C THR A 89 -18.99 23.69 3.78
N LEU A 90 -18.94 23.41 2.48
CA LEU A 90 -18.68 22.08 1.93
C LEU A 90 -17.19 21.73 1.84
N SER A 91 -16.27 22.70 1.72
CA SER A 91 -14.85 22.43 1.46
C SER A 91 -14.15 21.58 2.53
N PRO A 92 -14.36 21.76 3.85
CA PRO A 92 -13.74 20.89 4.85
C PRO A 92 -14.23 19.44 4.73
N PHE A 93 -15.49 19.25 4.33
CA PHE A 93 -16.05 17.91 4.12
C PHE A 93 -15.50 17.24 2.87
N LEU A 94 -15.36 17.98 1.76
CA LEU A 94 -14.74 17.48 0.53
C LEU A 94 -13.27 17.12 0.77
N MET A 95 -12.56 17.94 1.55
CA MET A 95 -11.19 17.65 1.97
C MET A 95 -11.10 16.39 2.82
N GLN A 96 -11.97 16.26 3.83
CA GLN A 96 -12.04 15.07 4.69
C GLN A 96 -12.37 13.82 3.88
N TYR A 97 -13.32 13.90 2.95
CA TYR A 97 -13.67 12.80 2.05
C TYR A 97 -12.48 12.40 1.16
N ALA A 98 -11.79 13.38 0.56
CA ALA A 98 -10.63 13.13 -0.28
C ALA A 98 -9.46 12.50 0.49
N PHE A 99 -9.14 13.01 1.69
CA PHE A 99 -8.12 12.41 2.55
C PHE A 99 -8.52 11.02 3.04
N GLY A 100 -9.79 10.83 3.38
CA GLY A 100 -10.34 9.52 3.76
C GLY A 100 -10.17 8.50 2.65
N GLY A 101 -10.59 8.84 1.42
CA GLY A 101 -10.45 7.98 0.24
C GLY A 101 -8.98 7.65 -0.09
N LEU A 102 -8.07 8.63 0.00
CA LEU A 102 -6.64 8.39 -0.19
C LEU A 102 -6.06 7.43 0.86
N LEU A 103 -6.30 7.71 2.15
CA LEU A 103 -5.81 6.88 3.26
C LEU A 103 -6.40 5.47 3.22
N SER A 104 -7.68 5.36 2.88
CA SER A 104 -8.40 4.10 2.67
C SER A 104 -7.78 3.30 1.54
N GLY A 105 -7.57 3.91 0.38
CA GLY A 105 -6.91 3.27 -0.76
C GLY A 105 -5.51 2.76 -0.43
N PHE A 106 -4.69 3.57 0.26
CA PHE A 106 -3.36 3.13 0.71
C PHE A 106 -3.46 1.97 1.70
N PHE A 107 -4.37 2.02 2.67
CA PHE A 107 -4.58 0.92 3.61
C PHE A 107 -4.96 -0.38 2.90
N VAL A 108 -5.86 -0.33 1.91
CA VAL A 108 -6.27 -1.49 1.11
C VAL A 108 -5.08 -2.07 0.33
N PHE A 109 -4.28 -1.22 -0.32
CA PHE A 109 -3.12 -1.70 -1.09
C PHE A 109 -2.04 -2.32 -0.21
N TYR A 110 -1.75 -1.73 0.95
CA TYR A 110 -0.71 -2.23 1.84
C TYR A 110 -1.13 -3.48 2.64
N SER A 111 -2.40 -3.57 3.05
CA SER A 111 -2.93 -4.74 3.77
C SER A 111 -2.98 -6.00 2.91
N ARG A 112 -3.28 -5.87 1.60
CA ARG A 112 -3.27 -7.00 0.66
C ARG A 112 -1.87 -7.44 0.24
N GLY A 113 -0.89 -6.55 0.34
CA GLY A 113 0.45 -6.74 -0.21
C GLY A 113 1.44 -7.44 0.70
N THR A 114 1.16 -7.71 1.97
CA THR A 114 2.24 -8.04 2.92
C THR A 114 1.93 -9.09 3.97
N SER A 115 3.01 -9.69 4.48
CA SER A 115 3.00 -10.32 5.80
C SER A 115 2.69 -9.26 6.85
N LEU A 116 1.49 -9.33 7.42
CA LEU A 116 0.98 -8.37 8.42
C LEU A 116 1.92 -8.18 9.62
N SER A 117 2.81 -9.13 9.91
CA SER A 117 3.71 -9.10 11.06
C SER A 117 4.83 -8.06 10.96
N ALA A 118 5.32 -7.73 9.77
CA ALA A 118 6.44 -6.79 9.60
C ALA A 118 5.98 -5.34 9.48
N SER A 119 4.82 -5.10 8.85
CA SER A 119 4.35 -3.74 8.50
C SER A 119 3.20 -3.24 9.38
N TRP A 120 2.87 -3.93 10.47
CA TRP A 120 1.80 -3.55 11.39
C TRP A 120 1.91 -2.10 11.92
N PRO A 121 3.10 -1.52 12.22
CA PRO A 121 3.15 -0.17 12.77
C PRO A 121 2.67 0.87 11.75
N PHE A 122 3.01 0.67 10.48
CA PHE A 122 2.58 1.56 9.41
C PHE A 122 1.10 1.38 9.07
N LEU A 123 0.61 0.14 9.06
CA LEU A 123 -0.83 -0.12 8.89
C LEU A 123 -1.66 0.47 10.04
N ALA A 124 -1.16 0.39 11.27
CA ALA A 124 -1.78 1.02 12.43
C ALA A 124 -1.77 2.55 12.32
N LEU A 125 -0.67 3.15 11.83
CA LEU A 125 -0.62 4.58 11.55
C LEU A 125 -1.66 4.99 10.50
N LEU A 126 -1.76 4.25 9.38
CA LEU A 126 -2.77 4.52 8.35
C LEU A 126 -4.19 4.41 8.89
N LEU A 127 -4.46 3.36 9.68
CA LEU A 127 -5.76 3.18 10.32
C LEU A 127 -6.07 4.32 11.31
N LEU A 128 -5.08 4.74 12.10
CA LEU A 128 -5.24 5.86 13.03
C LEU A 128 -5.48 7.17 12.30
N LEU A 129 -4.78 7.44 11.20
CA LEU A 129 -5.02 8.62 10.38
C LEU A 129 -6.39 8.56 9.71
N LEU A 130 -6.81 7.39 9.25
CA LEU A 130 -8.10 7.15 8.60
C LEU A 130 -9.27 7.35 9.59
N VAL A 131 -9.19 6.75 10.79
CA VAL A 131 -10.18 6.93 11.86
C VAL A 131 -10.11 8.36 12.43
N GLY A 132 -8.90 8.87 12.62
CA GLY A 132 -8.60 10.21 13.12
C GLY A 132 -9.16 11.31 12.21
N ASN A 133 -9.17 11.08 10.89
CA ASN A 133 -9.72 11.98 9.87
C ASN A 133 -11.12 12.49 10.22
N GLU A 134 -11.95 11.66 10.85
CA GLU A 134 -13.30 12.02 11.30
C GLU A 134 -13.28 13.06 12.44
N PHE A 135 -12.35 12.91 13.37
CA PHE A 135 -12.21 13.78 14.53
C PHE A 135 -11.47 15.10 14.21
N PHE A 136 -10.83 15.19 13.03
CA PHE A 136 -10.01 16.32 12.66
C PHE A 136 -10.78 17.51 12.05
N ARG A 137 -12.12 17.47 11.98
CA ARG A 137 -12.95 18.53 11.38
C ARG A 137 -12.59 19.95 11.85
N THR A 138 -12.35 20.14 13.16
CA THR A 138 -11.95 21.44 13.73
C THR A 138 -10.47 21.76 13.51
N ARG A 139 -9.60 20.74 13.42
CA ARG A 139 -8.17 20.90 13.13
C ARG A 139 -7.89 21.19 11.66
N TYR A 140 -8.80 20.80 10.77
CA TYR A 140 -8.76 21.13 9.36
C TYR A 140 -8.93 22.63 9.07
N GLN A 141 -9.18 23.47 10.08
CA GLN A 141 -9.09 24.93 9.94
C GLN A 141 -7.63 25.43 10.01
N GLN A 142 -6.71 24.60 10.50
CA GLN A 142 -5.29 24.96 10.62
C GLN A 142 -4.55 24.61 9.34
N PHE A 143 -4.05 25.63 8.63
CA PHE A 143 -3.30 25.46 7.39
C PHE A 143 -2.15 24.44 7.51
N THR A 144 -1.38 24.51 8.60
CA THR A 144 -0.26 23.57 8.83
C THR A 144 -0.73 22.12 8.90
N PHE A 145 -1.89 21.86 9.50
CA PHE A 145 -2.45 20.52 9.61
C PHE A 145 -2.90 19.99 8.23
N GLN A 146 -3.61 20.83 7.46
CA GLN A 146 -4.01 20.51 6.08
C GLN A 146 -2.80 20.15 5.21
N VAL A 147 -1.76 20.99 5.22
CA VAL A 147 -0.53 20.76 4.44
C VAL A 147 0.20 19.51 4.91
N SER A 148 0.21 19.21 6.21
CA SER A 148 0.86 18.02 6.76
C SER A 148 0.18 16.73 6.27
N ILE A 149 -1.14 16.63 6.41
CA ILE A 149 -1.87 15.47 5.89
C ILE A 149 -1.74 15.38 4.37
N PHE A 150 -1.88 16.50 3.68
CA PHE A 150 -1.72 16.55 2.22
C PHE A 150 -0.34 16.07 1.78
N PHE A 151 0.74 16.52 2.43
CA PHE A 151 2.09 16.06 2.12
C PHE A 151 2.27 14.57 2.39
N PHE A 152 1.72 14.05 3.49
CA PHE A 152 1.76 12.62 3.79
C PHE A 152 1.05 11.78 2.70
N VAL A 153 -0.16 12.16 2.28
CA VAL A 153 -0.88 11.43 1.23
C VAL A 153 -0.26 11.62 -0.15
N LEU A 154 0.28 12.80 -0.46
CA LEU A 154 1.03 13.07 -1.69
C LEU A 154 2.29 12.21 -1.75
N TYR A 155 3.06 12.14 -0.66
CA TYR A 155 4.27 11.33 -0.62
C TYR A 155 3.93 9.84 -0.71
N SER A 156 2.90 9.39 0.00
CA SER A 156 2.39 8.01 -0.13
C SER A 156 1.98 7.69 -1.56
N TYR A 157 1.28 8.60 -2.25
CA TYR A 157 0.93 8.44 -3.66
C TYR A 157 2.18 8.36 -4.55
N MET A 158 3.16 9.25 -4.37
CA MET A 158 4.39 9.26 -5.18
C MET A 158 5.27 8.02 -4.94
N ILE A 159 5.24 7.45 -3.74
CA ILE A 159 5.90 6.16 -3.45
C ILE A 159 5.33 5.06 -4.34
N PHE A 160 4.05 5.10 -4.70
CA PHE A 160 3.47 4.14 -5.63
C PHE A 160 3.62 4.54 -7.10
N PHE A 161 3.30 5.79 -7.42
CA PHE A 161 3.21 6.27 -8.79
C PHE A 161 4.56 6.32 -9.50
N VAL A 162 5.62 6.80 -8.83
CA VAL A 162 6.95 6.96 -9.45
C VAL A 162 7.54 5.60 -9.85
N PRO A 163 7.55 4.55 -8.99
CA PRO A 163 7.95 3.20 -9.41
C PRO A 163 7.20 2.65 -10.61
N ILE A 164 5.89 2.91 -10.74
CA ILE A 164 5.10 2.45 -11.88
C ILE A 164 5.52 3.17 -13.18
N VAL A 165 5.87 4.45 -13.09
CA VAL A 165 6.34 5.25 -14.23
C VAL A 165 7.78 4.88 -14.62
N VAL A 166 8.65 4.71 -13.63
CA VAL A 166 10.08 4.39 -13.82
C VAL A 166 10.28 2.91 -14.18
N GLY A 167 9.46 2.02 -13.65
CA GLY A 167 9.52 0.58 -13.89
C GLY A 167 10.40 -0.21 -12.92
N SER A 168 10.83 0.38 -11.80
CA SER A 168 11.74 -0.27 -10.83
C SER A 168 11.40 0.03 -9.37
N ILE A 169 11.78 -0.89 -8.47
CA ILE A 169 11.49 -0.85 -7.02
C ILE A 169 12.81 -0.76 -6.22
N ASP A 170 13.63 0.24 -6.54
CA ASP A 170 14.92 0.43 -5.88
C ASP A 170 14.90 1.59 -4.89
N VAL A 171 15.92 1.62 -4.01
CA VAL A 171 16.13 2.71 -3.05
C VAL A 171 16.19 4.07 -3.73
N TRP A 172 16.83 4.14 -4.91
CA TRP A 172 16.91 5.38 -5.68
C TRP A 172 15.56 5.88 -6.18
N VAL A 173 14.67 4.96 -6.56
CA VAL A 173 13.31 5.31 -7.01
C VAL A 173 12.47 5.80 -5.84
N PHE A 174 12.60 5.17 -4.67
CA PHE A 174 11.97 5.64 -3.44
C PHE A 174 12.44 7.05 -3.05
N LEU A 175 13.75 7.32 -3.11
CA LEU A 175 14.29 8.66 -2.86
C LEU A 175 13.79 9.67 -3.90
N LEU A 176 13.70 9.27 -5.17
CA LEU A 176 13.10 10.09 -6.24
C LEU A 176 11.64 10.42 -5.93
N SER A 177 10.83 9.47 -5.44
CA SER A 177 9.46 9.76 -4.97
C SER A 177 9.45 10.85 -3.89
N GLY A 178 10.41 10.83 -2.96
CA GLY A 178 10.56 11.88 -1.95
C GLY A 178 10.88 13.24 -2.55
N VAL A 179 11.85 13.30 -3.45
CA VAL A 179 12.24 14.55 -4.15
C VAL A 179 11.06 15.11 -4.95
N VAL A 180 10.38 14.27 -5.73
CA VAL A 180 9.20 14.67 -6.52
C VAL A 180 8.09 15.20 -5.62
N SER A 181 7.87 14.57 -4.46
CA SER A 181 6.87 15.03 -3.49
C SER A 181 7.21 16.40 -2.89
N ILE A 182 8.49 16.64 -2.58
CA ILE A 182 8.98 17.94 -2.07
C ILE A 182 8.81 19.03 -3.14
N ILE A 183 9.17 18.74 -4.39
CA ILE A 183 8.99 19.69 -5.50
C ILE A 183 7.51 19.99 -5.72
N ALA A 184 6.66 18.97 -5.72
CA ALA A 184 5.22 19.12 -5.91
C ALA A 184 4.57 19.94 -4.78
N ILE A 185 4.87 19.64 -3.51
CA ILE A 185 4.35 20.43 -2.38
C ILE A 185 4.91 21.86 -2.39
N GLY A 186 6.19 22.02 -2.74
CA GLY A 186 6.82 23.34 -2.86
C GLY A 186 6.17 24.20 -3.96
N ALA A 187 5.89 23.61 -5.12
CA ALA A 187 5.17 24.27 -6.21
C ALA A 187 3.74 24.65 -5.80
N LEU A 188 3.04 23.77 -5.09
CA LEU A 188 1.70 24.06 -4.57
C LEU A 188 1.73 25.22 -3.57
N LEU A 189 2.63 25.17 -2.59
CA LEU A 189 2.80 26.21 -1.58
C LEU A 189 3.23 27.54 -2.20
N TYR A 190 4.11 27.52 -3.21
CA TYR A 190 4.46 28.71 -3.98
C TYR A 190 3.23 29.30 -4.67
N GLY A 191 2.43 28.47 -5.35
CA GLY A 191 1.17 28.87 -5.96
C GLY A 191 0.20 29.50 -4.96
N PHE A 192 0.04 28.89 -3.78
CA PHE A 192 -0.75 29.45 -2.69
C PHE A 192 -0.17 30.78 -2.18
N SER A 193 1.14 30.91 -2.05
CA SER A 193 1.78 32.16 -1.63
C SER A 193 1.59 33.31 -2.63
N TYR A 194 1.47 32.99 -3.92
CA TYR A 194 1.20 33.95 -4.98
C TYR A 194 -0.29 34.35 -5.01
N LEU A 195 -1.19 33.38 -4.84
CA LEU A 195 -2.65 33.61 -4.86
C LEU A 195 -3.17 34.21 -3.55
N MET A 196 -2.54 33.89 -2.43
CA MET A 196 -2.97 34.22 -1.06
C MET A 196 -1.81 34.85 -0.27
N PRO A 197 -1.54 36.16 -0.42
CA PRO A 197 -0.37 36.82 0.17
C PRO A 197 -0.33 36.76 1.71
N SER A 198 -1.49 36.70 2.36
CA SER A 198 -1.63 36.57 3.82
C SER A 198 -1.20 35.20 4.35
N THR A 199 -1.29 34.14 3.54
CA THR A 199 -0.83 32.78 3.89
C THR A 199 0.69 32.71 4.03
N LYS A 200 1.44 33.71 3.52
CA LYS A 200 2.90 33.78 3.67
C LYS A 200 3.37 33.80 5.13
N HIS A 201 2.59 34.36 6.05
CA HIS A 201 2.92 34.31 7.48
C HIS A 201 2.77 32.89 8.08
N HIS A 202 1.93 32.05 7.47
CA HIS A 202 1.71 30.66 7.87
C HIS A 202 2.66 29.67 7.17
N LEU A 203 3.27 30.02 6.04
CA LEU A 203 4.38 29.30 5.39
C LEU A 203 5.71 29.39 6.18
N GLY A 204 5.63 29.51 7.51
CA GLY A 204 6.78 29.66 8.40
C GLY A 204 7.44 28.33 8.76
N ILE A 205 8.29 28.39 9.79
CA ILE A 205 9.09 27.26 10.30
C ILE A 205 8.21 26.04 10.61
N THR A 206 6.99 26.22 11.12
CA THR A 206 6.11 25.11 11.52
C THR A 206 5.67 24.22 10.34
N VAL A 207 5.37 24.80 9.17
CA VAL A 207 5.00 24.01 7.97
C VAL A 207 6.23 23.29 7.42
N SER A 208 7.37 23.97 7.36
CA SER A 208 8.63 23.34 6.92
C SER A 208 9.06 22.22 7.88
N ALA A 209 8.89 22.41 9.19
CA ALA A 209 9.17 21.41 10.20
C ALA A 209 8.22 20.21 10.11
N SER A 210 6.93 20.41 9.80
CA SER A 210 6.00 19.30 9.63
C SER A 210 6.30 18.49 8.37
N ILE A 211 6.59 19.15 7.24
CA ILE A 211 7.03 18.49 6.00
C ILE A 211 8.33 17.71 6.24
N GLY A 212 9.32 18.36 6.87
CA GLY A 212 10.60 17.72 7.21
C GLY A 212 10.44 16.53 8.15
N GLY A 213 9.58 16.66 9.18
CA GLY A 213 9.26 15.59 10.11
C GLY A 213 8.61 14.38 9.43
N ILE A 214 7.63 14.62 8.55
CA ILE A 214 6.98 13.55 7.78
C ILE A 214 7.98 12.89 6.83
N LEU A 215 8.80 13.68 6.11
CA LEU A 215 9.82 13.16 5.22
C LEU A 215 10.79 12.24 5.98
N LEU A 216 11.31 12.70 7.11
CA LEU A 216 12.20 11.90 7.95
C LEU A 216 11.52 10.63 8.48
N ALA A 217 10.28 10.73 8.96
CA ALA A 217 9.53 9.59 9.48
C ALA A 217 9.29 8.53 8.40
N VAL A 218 8.85 8.91 7.20
CA VAL A 218 8.61 7.99 6.09
C VAL A 218 9.91 7.36 5.60
N ASN A 219 11.00 8.12 5.51
CA ASN A 219 12.33 7.58 5.19
C ASN A 219 12.80 6.58 6.25
N ALA A 220 12.65 6.91 7.54
CA ALA A 220 12.98 5.98 8.62
C ALA A 220 12.16 4.69 8.50
N MET A 221 10.85 4.78 8.28
CA MET A 221 10.00 3.59 8.07
C MET A 221 10.45 2.75 6.88
N TYR A 222 10.89 3.37 5.79
CA TYR A 222 11.41 2.67 4.63
C TYR A 222 12.71 1.92 4.92
N PHE A 223 13.68 2.55 5.58
CA PHE A 223 14.98 1.93 5.90
C PHE A 223 14.91 0.91 7.04
N LEU A 224 13.93 1.08 7.95
CA LEU A 224 13.62 0.11 9.01
C LEU A 224 12.77 -1.07 8.51
N ASN A 225 12.46 -1.15 7.21
CA ASN A 225 11.57 -2.17 6.61
C ASN A 225 10.16 -2.22 7.22
N ILE A 226 9.73 -1.14 7.90
CA ILE A 226 8.36 -0.98 8.42
C ILE A 226 7.41 -0.69 7.27
N LEU A 227 7.86 0.11 6.29
CA LEU A 227 7.08 0.42 5.09
C LEU A 227 6.94 -0.87 4.26
N PRO A 228 5.71 -1.35 4.04
CA PRO A 228 5.46 -2.57 3.28
C PRO A 228 6.00 -2.39 1.85
N PRO A 229 6.65 -3.40 1.23
CA PRO A 229 7.03 -3.30 -0.18
C PRO A 229 5.79 -2.93 -1.01
N LEU A 230 5.99 -2.15 -2.09
CA LEU A 230 4.98 -1.88 -3.12
C LEU A 230 4.17 -3.14 -3.41
N PRO A 231 2.88 -3.06 -3.80
CA PRO A 231 1.90 -4.14 -3.64
C PRO A 231 2.30 -5.40 -4.42
N LEU A 232 3.20 -6.15 -3.80
CA LEU A 232 3.80 -7.39 -4.23
C LEU A 232 3.17 -8.44 -3.32
N SER A 233 2.16 -9.16 -3.81
CA SER A 233 1.47 -10.14 -2.96
C SER A 233 1.83 -11.54 -3.39
N LEU A 234 2.20 -12.39 -2.42
CA LEU A 234 2.31 -13.83 -2.68
C LEU A 234 0.88 -14.37 -2.94
N LYS A 235 0.65 -14.85 -4.16
CA LYS A 235 -0.62 -15.43 -4.59
C LYS A 235 -0.71 -16.92 -4.26
N GLU A 236 0.38 -17.62 -4.53
CA GLU A 236 0.49 -19.06 -4.29
C GLU A 236 1.94 -19.40 -3.95
N SER A 237 2.12 -20.43 -3.13
CA SER A 237 3.41 -21.04 -2.87
C SER A 237 3.25 -22.48 -2.45
N GLY A 238 4.22 -23.32 -2.80
CA GLY A 238 4.21 -24.73 -2.40
C GLY A 238 5.57 -25.40 -2.58
N VAL A 239 5.71 -26.54 -1.90
CA VAL A 239 6.87 -27.42 -2.02
C VAL A 239 6.46 -28.65 -2.83
N TYR A 240 7.30 -29.03 -3.79
CA TYR A 240 7.01 -30.05 -4.78
C TYR A 240 8.25 -30.92 -5.02
N HIS A 241 8.03 -32.13 -5.53
CA HIS A 241 9.09 -33.06 -5.94
C HIS A 241 9.67 -32.70 -7.32
N SER A 242 8.87 -32.05 -8.16
CA SER A 242 9.27 -31.58 -9.48
C SER A 242 8.43 -30.37 -9.87
N VAL A 243 9.02 -29.42 -10.59
CA VAL A 243 8.30 -28.31 -11.24
C VAL A 243 8.82 -28.18 -12.66
N LEU A 244 7.93 -28.39 -13.63
CA LEU A 244 8.23 -28.33 -15.05
C LEU A 244 7.42 -27.21 -15.71
N ARG A 245 8.10 -26.37 -16.50
CA ARG A 245 7.44 -25.39 -17.35
C ARG A 245 7.16 -26.02 -18.72
N THR A 246 5.89 -26.15 -19.07
CA THR A 246 5.44 -26.63 -20.37
C THR A 246 5.72 -25.60 -21.47
N LYS A 247 5.68 -26.03 -22.74
CA LYS A 247 5.86 -25.14 -23.90
C LYS A 247 4.79 -24.04 -23.99
N ASP A 248 3.60 -24.32 -23.46
CA ASP A 248 2.48 -23.38 -23.40
C ASP A 248 2.57 -22.39 -22.21
N GLY A 249 3.63 -22.49 -21.40
CA GLY A 249 3.88 -21.60 -20.26
C GLY A 249 3.16 -21.98 -18.97
N ILE A 250 2.47 -23.12 -18.94
CA ILE A 250 1.84 -23.69 -17.74
C ILE A 250 2.91 -24.40 -16.90
N TYR A 251 2.85 -24.22 -15.59
CA TYR A 251 3.71 -24.93 -14.65
C TYR A 251 2.97 -26.20 -14.18
N VAL A 252 3.62 -27.35 -14.32
CA VAL A 252 3.12 -28.63 -13.82
C VAL A 252 4.05 -29.09 -12.73
N ALA A 253 3.51 -29.41 -11.56
CA ALA A 253 4.29 -29.87 -10.43
C ALA A 253 3.85 -31.25 -9.96
N GLU A 254 4.77 -31.98 -9.38
CA GLU A 254 4.51 -33.26 -8.74
C GLU A 254 4.47 -33.04 -7.22
N SER A 255 3.31 -33.24 -6.61
CA SER A 255 3.11 -33.21 -5.16
C SER A 255 2.76 -34.59 -4.64
N GLU A 256 2.93 -34.80 -3.34
CA GLU A 256 2.43 -36.01 -2.69
C GLU A 256 0.90 -36.01 -2.73
N ASP A 257 0.28 -37.19 -2.87
CA ASP A 257 -1.15 -37.34 -2.65
C ASP A 257 -1.44 -37.13 -1.16
N ILE A 258 -1.91 -35.92 -0.83
CA ILE A 258 -2.20 -35.51 0.53
C ILE A 258 -3.71 -35.58 0.72
N SER A 259 -4.14 -36.44 1.65
CA SER A 259 -5.55 -36.52 2.05
C SER A 259 -6.07 -35.16 2.51
N TRP A 260 -7.33 -34.82 2.19
CA TRP A 260 -7.91 -33.50 2.47
C TRP A 260 -7.83 -33.06 3.94
N TYR A 261 -7.85 -34.01 4.89
CA TYR A 261 -7.71 -33.73 6.32
C TYR A 261 -6.28 -33.29 6.72
N ALA A 262 -5.26 -33.66 5.95
CA ALA A 262 -3.89 -33.23 6.21
C ALA A 262 -3.66 -31.76 5.81
N ALA A 263 -4.56 -31.15 5.02
CA ALA A 263 -4.60 -29.70 4.83
C ALA A 263 -5.05 -28.92 6.09
N LEU A 264 -5.64 -29.60 7.09
CA LEU A 264 -5.97 -29.02 8.40
C LEU A 264 -4.77 -29.03 9.36
N LYS A 265 -3.68 -29.72 9.02
CA LYS A 265 -2.47 -29.68 9.85
C LYS A 265 -1.77 -28.33 9.68
N PRO A 266 -1.22 -27.76 10.77
CA PRO A 266 -0.53 -26.48 10.71
C PRO A 266 0.77 -26.50 9.89
N TYR A 267 1.28 -27.69 9.55
CA TYR A 267 2.47 -27.90 8.72
C TYR A 267 2.35 -29.20 7.93
N THR A 268 3.02 -29.23 6.77
CA THR A 268 3.05 -30.38 5.87
C THR A 268 4.41 -31.08 5.99
N SER A 269 4.41 -32.40 6.16
CA SER A 269 5.63 -33.23 6.00
C SER A 269 5.81 -33.54 4.51
N VAL A 270 7.06 -33.48 4.05
CA VAL A 270 7.46 -33.82 2.67
C VAL A 270 8.54 -34.90 2.76
N HIS A 271 8.34 -36.00 2.04
CA HIS A 271 9.16 -37.19 2.09
C HIS A 271 10.16 -37.22 0.95
N VAL A 272 11.46 -37.22 1.25
CA VAL A 272 12.52 -37.11 0.22
C VAL A 272 13.42 -38.34 0.27
N LEU A 273 13.84 -38.85 -0.88
CA LEU A 273 14.88 -39.88 -0.93
C LEU A 273 16.24 -39.31 -0.52
N ARG A 274 17.17 -40.17 -0.08
CA ARG A 274 18.55 -39.74 0.13
C ARG A 274 19.14 -39.16 -1.16
N GLY A 275 19.59 -37.90 -1.08
CA GLY A 275 20.10 -37.16 -2.23
C GLY A 275 19.03 -36.57 -3.15
N GLY A 276 17.75 -36.68 -2.78
CA GLY A 276 16.63 -36.15 -3.54
C GLY A 276 16.63 -34.63 -3.61
N THR A 277 15.80 -34.13 -4.53
CA THR A 277 15.64 -32.70 -4.81
C THR A 277 14.22 -32.29 -4.44
N LEU A 278 14.09 -31.15 -3.77
CA LEU A 278 12.80 -30.47 -3.60
C LEU A 278 12.81 -29.14 -4.34
N TYR A 279 11.64 -28.81 -4.88
CA TYR A 279 11.37 -27.57 -5.58
C TYR A 279 10.42 -26.74 -4.72
N PHE A 280 10.74 -25.47 -4.54
CA PHE A 280 9.83 -24.50 -3.97
C PHE A 280 9.37 -23.55 -5.08
N TYR A 281 8.07 -23.52 -5.31
CA TYR A 281 7.41 -22.65 -6.28
C TYR A 281 6.72 -21.51 -5.54
N SER A 282 6.75 -20.33 -6.15
CA SER A 282 5.93 -19.20 -5.75
C SER A 282 5.37 -18.45 -6.95
N ALA A 283 4.17 -17.91 -6.78
CA ALA A 283 3.54 -16.96 -7.67
C ALA A 283 3.40 -15.63 -6.92
N VAL A 284 4.15 -14.61 -7.33
CA VAL A 284 4.12 -13.27 -6.71
C VAL A 284 3.45 -12.31 -7.67
N PHE A 285 2.32 -11.73 -7.30
CA PHE A 285 1.75 -10.64 -8.06
C PHE A 285 2.68 -9.42 -8.01
N ALA A 286 3.00 -8.85 -9.17
CA ALA A 286 3.59 -7.52 -9.27
C ALA A 286 2.86 -6.73 -10.37
N PRO A 287 2.81 -5.39 -10.25
CA PRO A 287 2.42 -4.50 -11.33
C PRO A 287 3.07 -4.82 -12.67
N THR A 288 2.28 -4.70 -13.75
CA THR A 288 2.68 -4.99 -15.15
C THR A 288 3.93 -4.25 -15.61
N ARG A 289 4.19 -3.04 -15.09
CA ARG A 289 5.33 -2.19 -15.49
C ARG A 289 6.59 -2.40 -14.65
N LEU A 290 6.54 -3.23 -13.61
CA LEU A 290 7.67 -3.48 -12.71
C LEU A 290 8.50 -4.72 -13.15
N ALA A 291 8.86 -4.74 -14.44
CA ALA A 291 9.43 -5.89 -15.15
C ALA A 291 10.84 -6.30 -14.71
N GLU A 292 11.47 -5.58 -13.77
CA GLU A 292 12.82 -5.88 -13.28
C GLU A 292 12.86 -6.20 -11.78
N THR A 293 11.70 -6.41 -11.16
CA THR A 293 11.66 -6.77 -9.75
C THR A 293 12.36 -8.10 -9.53
N ARG A 294 13.24 -8.18 -8.54
CA ARG A 294 13.93 -9.42 -8.16
C ARG A 294 13.34 -9.96 -6.87
N ILE A 295 12.99 -11.23 -6.87
CA ILE A 295 12.50 -11.96 -5.70
C ILE A 295 13.53 -12.99 -5.29
N VAL A 296 13.56 -13.25 -3.99
CA VAL A 296 14.47 -14.17 -3.35
C VAL A 296 13.67 -15.28 -2.70
N HIS A 297 14.03 -16.53 -3.00
CA HIS A 297 13.68 -17.68 -2.16
C HIS A 297 14.80 -17.87 -1.14
N HIS A 298 14.51 -17.53 0.12
CA HIS A 298 15.42 -17.72 1.24
C HIS A 298 15.06 -19.02 1.96
N TRP A 299 15.86 -20.06 1.72
CA TRP A 299 15.75 -21.36 2.35
C TRP A 299 16.45 -21.34 3.71
N GLU A 300 15.72 -21.72 4.75
CA GLU A 300 16.19 -21.77 6.12
C GLU A 300 15.84 -23.11 6.75
N TYR A 301 16.79 -23.62 7.52
CA TYR A 301 16.67 -24.83 8.31
C TYR A 301 16.58 -24.47 9.78
N PHE A 302 15.71 -25.12 10.54
CA PHE A 302 15.63 -24.91 11.98
C PHE A 302 16.71 -25.73 12.68
N ASP A 303 17.67 -25.04 13.30
CA ASP A 303 18.67 -25.68 14.15
C ASP A 303 18.10 -25.80 15.56
N GLU A 304 17.75 -27.03 15.96
CA GLU A 304 17.21 -27.33 17.29
C GLU A 304 18.19 -27.00 18.42
N SER A 305 19.50 -27.07 18.16
CA SER A 305 20.52 -26.77 19.17
C SER A 305 20.60 -25.27 19.49
N GLN A 306 20.36 -24.43 18.49
CA GLN A 306 20.37 -22.97 18.62
C GLN A 306 18.97 -22.39 18.82
N ASN A 307 17.93 -23.23 18.71
CA ASN A 307 16.53 -22.84 18.71
C ASN A 307 16.26 -21.69 17.71
N ALA A 308 16.89 -21.75 16.53
CA ALA A 308 16.92 -20.66 15.57
C ALA A 308 16.88 -21.15 14.13
N TRP A 309 16.30 -20.33 13.25
CA TRP A 309 16.30 -20.57 11.81
C TRP A 309 17.64 -20.12 11.22
N VAL A 310 18.36 -21.06 10.60
CA VAL A 310 19.67 -20.85 9.98
C VAL A 310 19.53 -20.79 8.47
N SER A 311 20.06 -19.73 7.88
CA SER A 311 20.12 -19.56 6.43
C SER A 311 20.94 -20.67 5.76
N ARG A 312 20.34 -21.37 4.79
CA ARG A 312 21.00 -22.42 4.00
C ARG A 312 21.22 -22.03 2.54
N SER A 313 20.32 -21.27 1.94
CA SER A 313 20.50 -20.75 0.56
C SER A 313 19.58 -19.57 0.26
N ARG A 314 20.06 -18.63 -0.55
CA ARG A 314 19.25 -17.54 -1.13
C ARG A 314 19.33 -17.62 -2.63
N VAL A 315 18.19 -17.86 -3.28
CA VAL A 315 18.10 -17.96 -4.74
C VAL A 315 17.36 -16.73 -5.25
N VAL A 316 18.07 -15.88 -5.99
CA VAL A 316 17.52 -14.64 -6.56
C VAL A 316 17.12 -14.90 -8.00
N PHE A 317 15.91 -14.51 -8.38
CA PHE A 317 15.45 -14.59 -9.76
C PHE A 317 14.66 -13.33 -10.14
N SER A 318 14.78 -12.96 -11.42
CA SER A 318 14.07 -11.81 -11.98
C SER A 318 12.66 -12.20 -12.39
N ILE A 319 11.77 -11.24 -12.24
CA ILE A 319 10.36 -11.36 -12.53
C ILE A 319 10.05 -10.67 -13.86
N VAL A 320 9.65 -11.40 -14.92
CA VAL A 320 9.37 -10.84 -16.26
C VAL A 320 7.99 -11.27 -16.80
N GLY A 321 7.15 -10.30 -17.21
CA GLY A 321 5.77 -10.48 -17.71
C GLY A 321 4.70 -10.94 -16.69
N GLY A 322 3.60 -10.18 -16.53
CA GLY A 322 2.50 -10.59 -15.63
C GLY A 322 1.13 -10.03 -16.03
N ARG A 323 0.20 -10.91 -16.43
CA ARG A 323 -1.24 -10.61 -16.42
C ARG A 323 -1.94 -11.63 -15.52
N ASP A 324 -2.48 -11.12 -14.42
CA ASP A 324 -3.45 -11.74 -13.51
C ASP A 324 -2.98 -12.86 -12.56
N GLY A 325 -2.18 -13.84 -13.00
CA GLY A 325 -1.76 -14.98 -12.17
C GLY A 325 -0.59 -14.72 -11.21
N GLY A 326 0.02 -13.54 -11.30
CA GLY A 326 1.31 -13.26 -10.66
C GLY A 326 2.47 -13.93 -11.40
N TYR A 327 3.68 -13.55 -11.02
CA TYR A 327 4.90 -14.02 -11.63
C TYR A 327 5.38 -15.29 -10.93
N ARG A 328 5.54 -16.31 -11.75
CA ARG A 328 5.77 -17.68 -11.32
C ARG A 328 7.25 -18.00 -11.43
N GLY A 329 7.84 -18.44 -10.33
CA GLY A 329 9.23 -18.86 -10.25
C GLY A 329 9.40 -20.02 -9.31
N TYR A 330 10.46 -20.80 -9.51
CA TYR A 330 10.82 -21.86 -8.59
C TYR A 330 12.31 -21.85 -8.31
N SER A 331 12.67 -22.38 -7.14
CA SER A 331 14.04 -22.69 -6.77
C SER A 331 14.10 -24.14 -6.32
N LEU A 332 15.25 -24.77 -6.46
CA LEU A 332 15.46 -26.15 -6.02
C LEU A 332 16.54 -26.24 -4.95
N LYS A 333 16.42 -27.26 -4.11
CA LYS A 333 17.44 -27.62 -3.13
C LYS A 333 17.62 -29.13 -3.13
N THR A 334 18.87 -29.57 -3.17
CA THR A 334 19.26 -30.98 -3.09
C THR A 334 19.86 -31.29 -1.72
N ASN A 335 19.97 -32.58 -1.40
CA ASN A 335 20.62 -33.06 -0.17
C ASN A 335 20.08 -32.38 1.11
N MET A 336 18.74 -32.29 1.22
CA MET A 336 18.12 -31.66 2.38
C MET A 336 18.25 -32.53 3.64
N GLU A 337 18.59 -31.87 4.75
CA GLU A 337 18.61 -32.47 6.09
C GLU A 337 17.17 -32.77 6.54
N SER A 338 16.92 -33.89 7.22
CA SER A 338 15.62 -34.14 7.85
C SER A 338 15.38 -33.14 8.98
N GLY A 339 14.15 -32.65 9.12
CA GLY A 339 13.78 -31.68 10.15
C GLY A 339 12.96 -30.53 9.60
N TRP A 340 12.88 -29.44 10.36
CA TRP A 340 12.03 -28.29 10.03
C TRP A 340 12.70 -27.36 9.05
N TRP A 341 11.97 -27.02 7.99
CA TRP A 341 12.37 -26.10 6.95
C TRP A 341 11.35 -24.99 6.78
N ARG A 342 11.84 -23.83 6.36
CA ARG A 342 11.00 -22.77 5.84
C ARG A 342 11.63 -22.13 4.62
N VAL A 343 10.80 -21.67 3.71
CA VAL A 343 11.22 -20.81 2.61
C VAL A 343 10.49 -19.48 2.73
N ARG A 344 11.25 -18.40 2.90
CA ARG A 344 10.71 -17.03 2.82
C ARG A 344 10.81 -16.54 1.39
N VAL A 345 9.69 -16.02 0.89
CA VAL A 345 9.64 -15.25 -0.36
C VAL A 345 9.83 -13.80 0.03
N GLU A 346 10.97 -13.23 -0.34
CA GLU A 346 11.33 -11.87 0.06
C GLU A 346 11.84 -11.03 -1.12
N THR A 347 11.79 -9.71 -0.96
CA THR A 347 12.48 -8.80 -1.89
C THR A 347 14.00 -8.89 -1.67
N THR A 348 14.78 -8.35 -2.61
CA THR A 348 16.25 -8.26 -2.45
C THR A 348 16.69 -7.52 -1.18
N ARG A 349 15.84 -6.63 -0.65
CA ARG A 349 16.04 -5.89 0.59
C ARG A 349 15.72 -6.69 1.87
N GLY A 350 15.19 -7.91 1.74
CA GLY A 350 14.80 -8.77 2.87
C GLY A 350 13.39 -8.50 3.40
N GLN A 351 12.53 -7.83 2.64
CA GLN A 351 11.12 -7.64 3.02
C GLN A 351 10.33 -8.90 2.66
N VAL A 352 9.70 -9.53 3.65
CA VAL A 352 8.99 -10.79 3.48
C VAL A 352 7.61 -10.56 2.85
N LEU A 353 7.37 -11.17 1.69
CA LEU A 353 6.08 -11.20 1.00
C LEU A 353 5.21 -12.35 1.51
N GLY A 354 5.84 -13.47 1.87
CA GLY A 354 5.19 -14.64 2.47
C GLY A 354 6.21 -15.73 2.78
N GLN A 355 5.73 -16.83 3.37
CA GLN A 355 6.59 -17.95 3.75
C GLN A 355 5.81 -19.27 3.71
N ALA A 356 6.52 -20.37 3.44
CA ALA A 356 6.01 -21.72 3.62
C ALA A 356 6.89 -22.47 4.63
N GLN A 357 6.27 -23.16 5.58
CA GLN A 357 6.93 -24.01 6.57
C GLN A 357 6.54 -25.47 6.34
N PHE A 358 7.51 -26.38 6.42
CA PHE A 358 7.33 -27.80 6.18
C PHE A 358 8.41 -28.61 6.89
N THR A 359 8.15 -29.89 7.09
CA THR A 359 9.11 -30.84 7.66
C THR A 359 9.63 -31.75 6.57
N VAL A 360 10.94 -31.96 6.50
CA VAL A 360 11.56 -32.91 5.57
C VAL A 360 11.82 -34.22 6.30
N GLU A 361 11.34 -35.32 5.72
CA GLU A 361 11.55 -36.67 6.23
C GLU A 361 12.27 -37.52 5.17
N THR A 362 13.44 -38.04 5.52
CA THR A 362 14.19 -38.90 4.59
C THR A 362 13.59 -40.32 4.59
N VAL A 363 13.12 -40.78 3.44
CA VAL A 363 12.50 -42.11 3.26
C VAL A 363 13.28 -43.00 2.29
N SER A 364 13.05 -44.32 2.35
CA SER A 364 13.64 -45.29 1.41
C SER A 364 12.86 -45.41 0.10
N SER A 365 11.57 -45.07 0.09
CA SER A 365 10.69 -45.06 -1.08
C SER A 365 9.74 -43.87 -1.00
N LEU A 366 9.52 -43.18 -2.12
CA LEU A 366 8.59 -42.05 -2.18
C LEU A 366 7.13 -42.51 -2.07
N PRO A 367 6.26 -41.71 -1.43
CA PRO A 367 4.81 -41.90 -1.53
C PRO A 367 4.32 -41.66 -2.97
N VAL A 368 3.05 -41.99 -3.22
CA VAL A 368 2.43 -41.75 -4.53
C VAL A 368 2.45 -40.25 -4.82
N LEU A 369 2.94 -39.91 -6.02
CA LEU A 369 3.01 -38.54 -6.49
C LEU A 369 1.90 -38.29 -7.51
N GLU A 370 1.25 -37.14 -7.37
CA GLU A 370 0.23 -36.65 -8.30
C GLU A 370 0.73 -35.42 -9.04
N LYS A 371 0.33 -35.31 -10.31
CA LYS A 371 0.59 -34.12 -11.11
C LYS A 371 -0.49 -33.08 -10.86
N LYS A 372 -0.07 -31.86 -10.59
CA LYS A 372 -0.92 -30.70 -10.35
C LYS A 372 -0.49 -29.54 -11.24
N ASP A 373 -1.48 -28.89 -11.87
CA ASP A 373 -1.27 -27.65 -12.60
C ASP A 373 -1.20 -26.45 -11.62
N LEU A 374 -0.25 -25.54 -11.86
CA LEU A 374 0.08 -24.36 -11.02
C LEU A 374 -0.15 -23.01 -11.73
#